data_AF-A0A976Q0Y2-F1
#
_entry.id   AF-A0A976Q0Y2-F1
#
_cell.length_a   1.000
_cell.length_b   1.000
_cell.length_c   1.000
_cell.angle_alpha   90.00
_cell.angle_beta   90.00
_cell.angle_gamma   90.00
#
_symmetry.space_group_name_H-M   'P 1'
#
loop_
_entity.id
_entity.type
_entity.pdbx_description
1 polymer ?
#
loop_
_entity_poly.entity_id
_entity_poly.type
_entity_poly.pdbx_seq_one_letter_code
_entity_poly.pdbx_strand_id
1 'polypeptide(L)'
;MNAVQRYFHGAYGSSRAHLLSRGFLLLVALDAWTIMLGHSAKYGFKGFNTAHFPWLDPLIPGHNRALYQAVLLGCGMFAVLATFLGGRRPLVLGACVLHWLSWSMSMLDSYQHHYFTSLVLTCMVVWPRTTANSVHPLPSPKSDAVGEDGGRSARPGRKSKRRRERNHEPAASSPSRTATDNNWHAALFALGAMAVVVAVSQANFIDHAVVSTLVIGGFAVVITWAYRRAPEPGPTLTRGFGYPLLGATIGIVYTYTSLAKLDWDWLEGHTVRRLSADSPVLEPVLAVLDSWGIDHAQFWSAMAVATIVTELCIALGYMVAPTRDRNLGRAGRAFLWATWVMAMGLHIGIEAIELRIGWFSFYMLTLGCVFMLPLSVVDRWATVLTWPAQTFSRWVRAGDRRDQVPAAGLAIAASLGTIGLLAFVGHALDLPGGMPFAVAAGCGVLGVTIWRWPSPRRAGLLPALAATAVASILMAVAVTQSTTRFDFYRRLGKDYARQLDLEASLEAYLKAEHYAPSGKSRRATIRKLRKQLDRQRD
;
A
#
# COMPACT_ATOMS: atom_id res chain seq x y z
N MET A 1 18.57 20.15 -23.24
CA MET A 1 17.66 19.02 -22.95
C MET A 1 16.42 19.13 -23.82
N ASN A 2 16.07 18.06 -24.54
CA ASN A 2 14.84 17.99 -25.33
C ASN A 2 13.58 17.84 -24.42
N ALA A 3 12.38 17.93 -24.99
CA ALA A 3 11.12 17.88 -24.23
C ALA A 3 10.96 16.57 -23.43
N VAL A 4 11.33 15.44 -24.03
CA VAL A 4 11.28 14.10 -23.41
C VAL A 4 12.18 14.03 -22.17
N GLN A 5 13.44 14.48 -22.28
CA GLN A 5 14.36 14.54 -21.16
C GLN A 5 13.84 15.45 -20.04
N ARG A 6 13.26 16.61 -20.39
CA ARG A 6 12.65 17.52 -19.40
C ARG A 6 11.45 16.88 -18.70
N TYR A 7 10.66 16.07 -19.40
CA TYR A 7 9.56 15.34 -18.81
C TYR A 7 10.06 14.32 -17.78
N PHE A 8 10.89 13.37 -18.24
CA PHE A 8 11.34 12.22 -17.45
C PHE A 8 12.35 12.54 -16.34
N HIS A 9 13.10 13.64 -16.44
CA HIS A 9 14.12 14.00 -15.44
C HIS A 9 13.83 15.27 -14.65
N GLY A 10 12.71 15.94 -14.91
CA GLY A 10 12.42 17.16 -14.16
C GLY A 10 11.98 16.87 -12.73
N ALA A 11 12.02 17.93 -11.91
CA ALA A 11 11.82 17.80 -10.48
C ALA A 11 10.33 17.61 -10.10
N TYR A 12 10.10 16.94 -8.97
CA TYR A 12 8.81 16.72 -8.31
C TYR A 12 8.98 16.69 -6.79
N GLY A 13 7.90 16.89 -6.04
CA GLY A 13 7.92 16.92 -4.58
C GLY A 13 8.31 15.58 -3.97
N SER A 14 9.27 15.60 -3.05
CA SER A 14 9.78 14.38 -2.39
C SER A 14 8.69 13.65 -1.59
N SER A 15 7.72 14.38 -1.06
CA SER A 15 6.57 13.84 -0.34
C SER A 15 5.67 13.00 -1.21
N ARG A 16 5.53 13.32 -2.51
CA ARG A 16 4.77 12.49 -3.46
C ARG A 16 5.39 11.10 -3.57
N ALA A 17 6.68 11.09 -3.86
CA ALA A 17 7.45 9.85 -3.93
C ALA A 17 7.43 9.07 -2.61
N HIS A 18 7.57 9.77 -1.50
CA HIS A 18 7.52 9.16 -0.18
C HIS A 18 6.15 8.52 0.08
N LEU A 19 5.07 9.30 0.02
CA LEU A 19 3.72 8.83 0.30
C LEU A 19 3.32 7.71 -0.65
N LEU A 20 3.61 7.86 -1.94
CA LEU A 20 3.33 6.84 -2.93
C LEU A 20 4.07 5.54 -2.63
N SER A 21 5.38 5.60 -2.38
CA SER A 21 6.16 4.40 -2.05
C SER A 21 5.59 3.65 -0.83
N ARG A 22 5.23 4.36 0.24
CA ARG A 22 4.72 3.74 1.47
C ARG A 22 3.30 3.22 1.30
N GLY A 23 2.40 4.08 0.82
CA GLY A 23 0.99 3.75 0.65
C GLY A 23 0.80 2.60 -0.33
N PHE A 24 1.47 2.65 -1.48
CA PHE A 24 1.36 1.61 -2.49
C PHE A 24 1.92 0.26 -1.99
N LEU A 25 3.09 0.24 -1.34
CA LEU A 25 3.65 -1.01 -0.80
C LEU A 25 2.78 -1.62 0.30
N LEU A 26 2.11 -0.80 1.12
CA LEU A 26 1.13 -1.31 2.09
C LEU A 26 -0.11 -1.90 1.40
N LEU A 27 -0.61 -1.24 0.35
CA LEU A 27 -1.71 -1.79 -0.47
C LEU A 27 -1.30 -3.11 -1.13
N VAL A 28 -0.06 -3.24 -1.64
CA VAL A 28 0.49 -4.50 -2.17
C VAL A 28 0.47 -5.60 -1.12
N ALA A 29 0.87 -5.30 0.11
CA ALA A 29 0.82 -6.29 1.19
C ALA A 29 -0.62 -6.72 1.52
N LEU A 30 -1.54 -5.77 1.62
CA LEU A 30 -2.95 -6.08 1.88
C LEU A 30 -3.58 -6.89 0.75
N ASP A 31 -3.33 -6.52 -0.51
CA ASP A 31 -3.83 -7.23 -1.69
C ASP A 31 -3.31 -8.67 -1.75
N ALA A 32 -2.00 -8.84 -1.54
CA ALA A 32 -1.35 -10.14 -1.48
C ALA A 32 -1.96 -11.04 -0.40
N TRP A 33 -2.16 -10.51 0.81
CA TRP A 33 -2.63 -11.28 1.96
C TRP A 33 -4.14 -11.50 1.99
N THR A 34 -4.95 -10.54 1.53
CA THR A 34 -6.41 -10.61 1.65
C THR A 34 -7.07 -11.22 0.43
N ILE A 35 -6.66 -10.81 -0.78
CA ILE A 35 -7.31 -11.21 -2.03
C ILE A 35 -6.53 -12.33 -2.72
N MET A 36 -5.26 -12.11 -3.05
CA MET A 36 -4.48 -13.07 -3.84
C MET A 36 -4.33 -14.40 -3.09
N LEU A 37 -4.10 -14.35 -1.78
CA LEU A 37 -3.95 -15.56 -0.96
C LEU A 37 -5.24 -16.38 -0.92
N GLY A 38 -6.42 -15.76 -0.87
CA GLY A 38 -7.71 -16.48 -0.94
C GLY A 38 -7.95 -17.13 -2.30
N HIS A 39 -7.32 -16.61 -3.36
CA HIS A 39 -7.38 -17.17 -4.71
C HIS A 39 -6.38 -18.29 -4.97
N SER A 40 -5.35 -18.41 -4.12
CA SER A 40 -4.24 -19.36 -4.27
C SER A 40 -4.66 -20.84 -4.37
N ALA A 41 -5.85 -21.21 -3.92
CA ALA A 41 -6.39 -22.57 -4.11
C ALA A 41 -6.50 -22.99 -5.58
N LYS A 42 -6.62 -22.02 -6.49
CA LYS A 42 -6.66 -22.25 -7.93
C LYS A 42 -5.28 -22.50 -8.54
N TYR A 43 -4.20 -22.26 -7.80
CA TYR A 43 -2.84 -22.46 -8.30
C TYR A 43 -2.64 -23.92 -8.68
N GLY A 44 -2.04 -24.11 -9.85
CA GLY A 44 -1.74 -25.40 -10.45
C GLY A 44 -2.94 -26.22 -10.93
N PHE A 45 -4.15 -25.63 -10.97
CA PHE A 45 -5.31 -26.33 -11.50
C PHE A 45 -5.09 -26.70 -12.97
N LYS A 46 -5.28 -27.99 -13.29
CA LYS A 46 -5.10 -28.59 -14.62
C LYS A 46 -3.72 -28.37 -15.26
N GLY A 47 -2.67 -28.19 -14.48
CA GLY A 47 -1.35 -27.96 -15.06
C GLY A 47 -1.15 -26.57 -15.66
N PHE A 48 -2.10 -25.64 -15.44
CA PHE A 48 -2.05 -24.33 -16.07
C PHE A 48 -0.92 -23.49 -15.47
N ASN A 49 0.03 -23.09 -16.32
CA ASN A 49 1.08 -22.11 -16.02
C ASN A 49 0.94 -20.92 -16.96
N THR A 50 0.88 -19.71 -16.39
CA THR A 50 0.68 -18.46 -17.14
C THR A 50 1.97 -17.92 -17.73
N ALA A 51 3.13 -18.50 -17.37
CA ALA A 51 4.41 -17.91 -17.73
C ALA A 51 4.60 -17.68 -19.23
N HIS A 52 3.83 -18.31 -20.13
CA HIS A 52 3.95 -18.24 -21.61
C HIS A 52 5.36 -18.55 -22.16
N PHE A 53 6.33 -18.81 -21.28
CA PHE A 53 7.75 -18.90 -21.52
C PHE A 53 8.23 -20.23 -20.93
N PRO A 54 8.49 -21.25 -21.77
CA PRO A 54 8.88 -22.59 -21.31
C PRO A 54 10.13 -22.61 -20.41
N TRP A 55 11.02 -21.62 -20.56
CA TRP A 55 12.24 -21.52 -19.75
C TRP A 55 11.97 -21.16 -18.28
N LEU A 56 10.76 -20.68 -17.94
CA LEU A 56 10.35 -20.44 -16.55
C LEU A 56 9.81 -21.70 -15.87
N ASP A 57 9.40 -22.73 -16.61
CA ASP A 57 8.82 -23.95 -16.03
C ASP A 57 9.75 -24.66 -15.03
N PRO A 58 11.09 -24.73 -15.22
CA PRO A 58 12.00 -25.30 -14.22
C PRO A 58 12.18 -24.43 -12.98
N LEU A 59 11.96 -23.11 -13.10
CA LEU A 59 12.15 -22.14 -12.03
C LEU A 59 10.88 -21.92 -11.21
N ILE A 60 9.72 -22.15 -11.84
CA ILE A 60 8.43 -22.11 -11.18
C ILE A 60 8.33 -23.41 -10.40
N PRO A 61 8.32 -23.36 -9.05
CA PRO A 61 8.05 -24.55 -8.27
C PRO A 61 6.75 -25.14 -8.79
N GLY A 62 6.69 -26.46 -8.99
CA GLY A 62 5.56 -27.13 -9.64
C GLY A 62 4.19 -26.87 -8.98
N HIS A 63 3.23 -27.77 -9.11
CA HIS A 63 1.85 -27.57 -8.58
C HIS A 63 1.73 -27.49 -7.03
N ASN A 64 2.79 -27.11 -6.32
CA ASN A 64 2.88 -26.92 -4.88
C ASN A 64 2.25 -25.58 -4.44
N ARG A 65 0.97 -25.66 -4.04
CA ARG A 65 0.20 -24.54 -3.49
C ARG A 65 0.83 -23.92 -2.24
N ALA A 66 1.49 -24.71 -1.39
CA ALA A 66 2.10 -24.20 -0.17
C ALA A 66 3.25 -23.23 -0.48
N LEU A 67 4.08 -23.56 -1.48
CA LEU A 67 5.16 -22.67 -1.91
C LEU A 67 4.62 -21.40 -2.59
N TYR A 68 3.61 -21.51 -3.44
CA TYR A 68 2.93 -20.35 -4.03
C TYR A 68 2.37 -19.39 -2.95
N GLN A 69 1.71 -19.94 -1.93
CA GLN A 69 1.24 -19.15 -0.79
C GLN A 69 2.40 -18.51 -0.02
N ALA A 70 3.50 -19.24 0.20
CA ALA A 70 4.68 -18.68 0.85
C ALA A 70 5.30 -17.52 0.06
N VAL A 71 5.27 -17.57 -1.28
CA VAL A 71 5.66 -16.45 -2.16
C VAL A 71 4.76 -15.23 -1.95
N LEU A 72 3.44 -15.40 -1.87
CA LEU A 72 2.50 -14.30 -1.60
C LEU A 72 2.71 -13.68 -0.20
N LEU A 73 2.85 -14.53 0.83
CA LEU A 73 3.15 -14.07 2.18
C LEU A 73 4.47 -13.29 2.22
N GLY A 74 5.49 -13.80 1.53
CA GLY A 74 6.78 -13.14 1.33
C GLY A 74 6.67 -11.81 0.61
N CYS A 75 5.90 -11.73 -0.48
CA CYS A 75 5.68 -10.50 -1.23
C CYS A 75 5.16 -9.38 -0.31
N GLY A 76 4.10 -9.67 0.46
CA GLY A 76 3.56 -8.72 1.42
C GLY A 76 4.54 -8.36 2.55
N MET A 77 5.28 -9.35 3.08
CA MET A 77 6.32 -9.11 4.10
C MET A 77 7.41 -8.17 3.58
N PHE A 78 7.94 -8.41 2.38
CA PHE A 78 8.94 -7.53 1.76
C PHE A 78 8.40 -6.12 1.51
N ALA A 79 7.14 -5.98 1.12
CA ALA A 79 6.50 -4.68 0.90
C ALA A 79 6.33 -3.89 2.21
N VAL A 80 5.90 -4.55 3.29
CA VAL A 80 5.81 -3.92 4.63
C VAL A 80 7.19 -3.57 5.18
N LEU A 81 8.18 -4.46 5.05
CA LEU A 81 9.56 -4.18 5.45
C LEU A 81 10.16 -3.02 4.65
N ALA A 82 9.93 -2.98 3.34
CA ALA A 82 10.32 -1.85 2.49
C ALA A 82 9.67 -0.56 2.99
N THR A 83 8.42 -0.60 3.44
CA THR A 83 7.68 0.53 4.02
C THR A 83 8.28 1.01 5.33
N PHE A 84 8.59 0.14 6.29
CA PHE A 84 9.11 0.58 7.59
C PHE A 84 10.61 0.91 7.58
N LEU A 85 11.39 0.27 6.70
CA LEU A 85 12.85 0.42 6.67
C LEU A 85 13.36 1.47 5.68
N GLY A 86 12.48 2.37 5.24
CA GLY A 86 12.88 3.53 4.45
C GLY A 86 13.02 3.26 2.95
N GLY A 87 12.38 2.22 2.41
CA GLY A 87 12.28 2.00 0.95
C GLY A 87 13.60 1.48 0.39
N ARG A 88 14.25 0.58 1.12
CA ARG A 88 15.52 0.00 0.71
C ARG A 88 15.31 -0.77 -0.60
N ARG A 89 16.06 -0.40 -1.64
CA ARG A 89 15.97 -1.02 -2.98
C ARG A 89 15.93 -2.56 -2.96
N PRO A 90 16.77 -3.27 -2.18
CA PRO A 90 16.69 -4.74 -2.14
C PRO A 90 15.34 -5.27 -1.65
N LEU A 91 14.68 -4.57 -0.73
CA LEU A 91 13.36 -4.98 -0.23
C LEU A 91 12.27 -4.72 -1.25
N VAL A 92 12.31 -3.56 -1.92
CA VAL A 92 11.38 -3.23 -3.01
C VAL A 92 11.57 -4.19 -4.18
N LEU A 93 12.83 -4.53 -4.51
CA LEU A 93 13.15 -5.52 -5.53
C LEU A 93 12.65 -6.91 -5.12
N GLY A 94 12.80 -7.32 -3.86
CA GLY A 94 12.24 -8.56 -3.35
C GLY A 94 10.71 -8.61 -3.50
N ALA A 95 10.00 -7.56 -3.09
CA ALA A 95 8.55 -7.46 -3.29
C ALA A 95 8.18 -7.51 -4.78
N CYS A 96 8.90 -6.78 -5.63
CA CYS A 96 8.73 -6.75 -7.08
C CYS A 96 8.88 -8.14 -7.70
N VAL A 97 10.00 -8.83 -7.42
CA VAL A 97 10.30 -10.16 -7.96
C VAL A 97 9.27 -11.19 -7.49
N LEU A 98 8.92 -11.20 -6.20
CA LEU A 98 7.92 -12.12 -5.67
C LEU A 98 6.53 -11.83 -6.24
N HIS A 99 6.19 -10.56 -6.47
CA HIS A 99 4.92 -10.19 -7.10
C HIS A 99 4.86 -10.63 -8.57
N TRP A 100 5.91 -10.36 -9.35
CA TRP A 100 6.05 -10.85 -10.73
C TRP A 100 5.91 -12.37 -10.77
N LEU A 101 6.68 -13.08 -9.93
CA LEU A 101 6.63 -14.53 -9.85
C LEU A 101 5.22 -15.01 -9.51
N SER A 102 4.56 -14.40 -8.50
CA SER A 102 3.20 -14.79 -8.11
C SER A 102 2.17 -14.62 -9.23
N TRP A 103 2.27 -13.56 -10.02
CA TRP A 103 1.39 -13.36 -11.17
C TRP A 103 1.69 -14.36 -12.28
N SER A 104 2.97 -14.57 -12.64
CA SER A 104 3.38 -15.51 -13.69
C SER A 104 2.98 -16.96 -13.38
N MET A 105 2.87 -17.30 -12.10
CA MET A 105 2.46 -18.62 -11.62
C MET A 105 0.94 -18.83 -11.67
N SER A 106 0.13 -17.78 -11.74
CA SER A 106 -1.28 -17.88 -11.34
C SER A 106 -2.27 -17.65 -12.48
N MET A 107 -3.36 -18.43 -12.48
CA MET A 107 -4.60 -18.11 -13.22
C MET A 107 -5.31 -16.84 -12.71
N LEU A 108 -4.69 -16.08 -11.80
CA LEU A 108 -5.09 -14.72 -11.48
C LEU A 108 -4.98 -13.75 -12.68
N ASP A 109 -4.48 -14.20 -13.84
CA ASP A 109 -4.38 -13.43 -15.09
C ASP A 109 -5.70 -12.83 -15.60
N SER A 110 -6.85 -13.30 -15.10
CA SER A 110 -8.13 -12.60 -15.29
C SER A 110 -8.15 -11.17 -14.72
N TYR A 111 -7.16 -10.81 -13.89
CA TYR A 111 -7.06 -9.53 -13.22
C TYR A 111 -5.87 -8.73 -13.76
N GLN A 112 -6.12 -7.93 -14.81
CA GLN A 112 -5.14 -7.03 -15.42
C GLN A 112 -4.42 -6.10 -14.41
N HIS A 113 -5.02 -5.85 -13.24
CA HIS A 113 -4.42 -5.02 -12.21
C HIS A 113 -3.15 -5.61 -11.57
N HIS A 114 -3.00 -6.94 -11.51
CA HIS A 114 -1.76 -7.53 -10.95
C HIS A 114 -0.56 -7.28 -11.86
N TYR A 115 -0.76 -7.32 -13.19
CA TYR A 115 0.27 -6.92 -14.16
C TYR A 115 0.64 -5.44 -13.98
N PHE A 116 -0.36 -4.57 -13.86
CA PHE A 116 -0.14 -3.16 -13.56
C PHE A 116 0.66 -2.96 -12.27
N THR A 117 0.29 -3.64 -11.16
CA THR A 117 1.01 -3.56 -9.89
C THR A 117 2.48 -3.96 -10.04
N SER A 118 2.77 -4.99 -10.82
CA SER A 118 4.14 -5.39 -11.15
C SER A 118 4.91 -4.30 -11.89
N LEU A 119 4.29 -3.59 -12.85
CA LEU A 119 4.90 -2.44 -13.51
C LEU A 119 5.16 -1.27 -12.54
N VAL A 120 4.23 -1.00 -11.62
CA VAL A 120 4.43 0.03 -10.59
C VAL A 120 5.61 -0.33 -9.69
N LEU A 121 5.70 -1.57 -9.23
CA LEU A 121 6.81 -2.05 -8.41
C LEU A 121 8.15 -1.94 -9.16
N THR A 122 8.19 -2.28 -10.46
CA THR A 122 9.37 -2.06 -11.30
C THR A 122 9.79 -0.59 -11.35
N CYS A 123 8.83 0.33 -11.51
CA CYS A 123 9.10 1.77 -11.45
C CYS A 123 9.66 2.18 -10.07
N MET A 124 9.17 1.57 -8.98
CA MET A 124 9.64 1.82 -7.62
C MET A 124 11.06 1.32 -7.34
N VAL A 125 11.52 0.25 -8.00
CA VAL A 125 12.89 -0.26 -7.85
C VAL A 125 13.92 0.80 -8.28
N VAL A 126 13.64 1.52 -9.37
CA VAL A 126 14.51 2.58 -9.92
C VAL A 126 14.26 3.97 -9.29
N TRP A 127 13.38 4.05 -8.30
CA TRP A 127 13.02 5.33 -7.66
C TRP A 127 14.18 5.90 -6.82
N PRO A 128 14.34 7.24 -6.76
CA PRO A 128 15.21 7.86 -5.77
C PRO A 128 14.74 7.53 -4.36
N ARG A 129 15.68 7.19 -3.46
CA ARG A 129 15.35 6.90 -2.06
C ARG A 129 14.90 8.20 -1.39
N THR A 130 13.66 8.24 -0.94
CA THR A 130 13.16 9.32 -0.07
C THR A 130 13.14 8.83 1.37
N THR A 131 13.74 9.63 2.25
CA THR A 131 13.74 9.36 3.69
C THR A 131 12.74 10.28 4.37
N ALA A 132 12.25 9.93 5.57
CA ALA A 132 11.39 10.86 6.32
C ALA A 132 12.07 12.24 6.51
N ASN A 133 13.39 12.25 6.68
CA ASN A 133 14.19 13.48 6.81
C ASN A 133 14.22 14.31 5.53
N SER A 134 14.03 13.71 4.33
CA SER A 134 13.93 14.49 3.10
C SER A 134 12.57 15.17 2.97
N VAL A 135 11.53 14.62 3.58
CA VAL A 135 10.16 15.18 3.56
C VAL A 135 10.01 16.26 4.63
N HIS A 136 10.54 16.00 5.83
CA HIS A 136 10.57 16.95 6.93
C HIS A 136 12.02 17.12 7.38
N PRO A 137 12.77 18.05 6.77
CA PRO A 137 14.08 18.39 7.30
C PRO A 137 13.89 18.82 8.74
N LEU A 138 14.52 18.08 9.66
CA LEU A 138 14.60 18.53 11.04
C LEU A 138 15.28 19.90 11.03
N PRO A 139 14.87 20.84 11.91
CA PRO A 139 15.63 22.07 12.09
C PRO A 139 17.09 21.65 12.29
N SER A 140 17.99 22.06 11.40
CA SER A 140 19.41 21.87 11.66
C SER A 140 19.64 22.47 13.04
N PRO A 141 20.25 21.73 13.99
CA PRO A 141 20.66 22.36 15.25
C PRO A 141 21.41 23.61 14.81
N LYS A 142 20.84 24.79 15.13
CA LYS A 142 21.48 26.04 14.80
C LYS A 142 22.88 25.89 15.37
N SER A 143 23.88 26.10 14.53
CA SER A 143 25.26 26.13 14.97
C SER A 143 25.46 27.38 15.81
N ASP A 144 24.77 27.48 16.95
CA ASP A 144 24.90 28.55 17.94
C ASP A 144 26.23 28.42 18.71
N ALA A 145 27.17 27.60 18.22
CA ALA A 145 28.44 27.26 18.85
C ALA A 145 29.66 27.35 17.91
N VAL A 146 29.57 28.08 16.80
CA VAL A 146 30.78 28.72 16.25
C VAL A 146 30.63 30.18 16.58
N GLY A 147 30.96 30.51 17.83
CA GLY A 147 31.34 31.86 18.16
C GLY A 147 32.34 32.31 17.11
N GLU A 148 32.03 33.43 16.47
CA GLU A 148 33.01 34.30 15.86
C GLU A 148 34.01 34.72 16.95
N ASP A 149 34.89 33.81 17.36
CA ASP A 149 36.21 34.21 17.85
C ASP A 149 36.97 34.67 16.62
N GLY A 150 36.64 35.90 16.24
CA GLY A 150 37.42 36.71 15.34
C GLY A 150 38.84 36.77 15.88
N GLY A 151 39.70 35.96 15.28
CA GLY A 151 41.13 36.22 15.17
C GLY A 151 41.34 37.51 14.37
N ARG A 152 40.97 38.64 14.97
CA ARG A 152 41.48 39.96 14.60
C ARG A 152 42.98 39.94 14.91
N SER A 153 43.75 39.70 13.86
CA SER A 153 45.09 40.24 13.72
C SER A 153 45.09 41.70 14.18
N ALA A 154 45.98 41.99 15.12
CA ALA A 154 46.06 43.22 15.89
C ALA A 154 46.32 44.44 15.00
N ARG A 155 45.48 45.47 15.15
CA ARG A 155 45.87 46.87 14.94
C ARG A 155 45.60 47.64 16.23
N PRO A 156 46.62 48.24 16.86
CA PRO A 156 46.44 48.99 18.08
C PRO A 156 45.92 50.40 17.76
N GLY A 157 44.99 50.88 18.58
CA GLY A 157 44.76 52.32 18.73
C GLY A 157 43.38 52.83 18.33
N ARG A 158 42.40 52.69 19.24
CA ARG A 158 41.52 53.83 19.57
C ARG A 158 40.73 53.55 20.85
N LYS A 159 41.11 54.25 21.91
CA LYS A 159 40.29 54.45 23.12
C LYS A 159 39.05 55.24 22.70
N SER A 160 37.85 54.67 22.88
CA SER A 160 36.60 55.43 22.85
C SER A 160 35.62 54.85 23.86
N LYS A 161 35.42 55.66 24.88
CA LYS A 161 34.63 55.49 26.10
C LYS A 161 33.18 55.86 25.80
N ARG A 162 32.27 54.88 25.76
CA ARG A 162 30.79 55.01 25.88
C ARG A 162 30.28 53.67 26.39
N ARG A 163 29.99 53.47 27.68
CA ARG A 163 28.83 53.96 28.44
C ARG A 163 27.55 53.85 27.60
N ARG A 164 26.71 52.84 27.87
CA ARG A 164 25.47 52.99 28.67
C ARG A 164 24.45 51.90 28.33
N GLU A 165 23.98 51.21 29.36
CA GLU A 165 22.63 50.65 29.57
C GLU A 165 21.94 49.94 28.38
N ARG A 166 21.89 48.60 28.43
CA ARG A 166 20.73 47.84 27.94
C ARG A 166 20.57 46.53 28.71
N ASN A 167 19.70 46.62 29.70
CA ASN A 167 18.72 45.65 30.17
C ASN A 167 19.11 44.15 30.14
N HIS A 168 19.35 43.63 31.34
CA HIS A 168 19.06 42.25 31.69
C HIS A 168 17.57 41.95 31.43
N GLU A 169 17.25 41.34 30.28
CA GLU A 169 16.08 40.47 30.20
C GLU A 169 16.47 39.12 30.82
N PRO A 170 15.74 38.61 31.83
CA PRO A 170 15.95 37.27 32.32
C PRO A 170 15.67 36.30 31.16
N ALA A 171 16.65 35.46 30.85
CA ALA A 171 16.50 34.39 29.89
C ALA A 171 15.28 33.56 30.27
N ALA A 172 14.19 33.73 29.53
CA ALA A 172 13.02 32.87 29.62
C ALA A 172 13.50 31.46 29.27
N SER A 173 13.69 30.63 30.29
CA SER A 173 13.89 29.20 30.17
C SER A 173 12.64 28.65 29.50
N SER A 174 12.67 28.56 28.17
CA SER A 174 11.65 27.86 27.40
C SER A 174 11.50 26.47 28.03
N PRO A 175 10.32 26.11 28.57
CA PRO A 175 10.15 24.83 29.24
C PRO A 175 10.56 23.75 28.25
N SER A 176 11.57 22.97 28.63
CA SER A 176 11.92 21.75 27.91
C SER A 176 10.70 20.85 28.02
N ARG A 177 9.82 20.92 27.01
CA ARG A 177 8.73 19.96 26.83
C ARG A 177 9.40 18.59 26.78
N THR A 178 9.37 17.90 27.91
CA THR A 178 9.94 16.58 28.08
C THR A 178 9.26 15.68 27.09
N ALA A 179 10.06 15.02 26.23
CA ALA A 179 9.61 14.18 25.14
C ALA A 179 8.73 12.98 25.57
N THR A 180 8.44 12.85 26.86
CA THR A 180 7.61 11.83 27.50
C THR A 180 6.11 12.05 27.33
N ASP A 181 5.64 13.30 27.17
CA ASP A 181 4.19 13.59 27.10
C ASP A 181 3.53 13.24 25.76
N ASN A 182 4.30 12.83 24.74
CA ASN A 182 3.76 12.50 23.42
C ASN A 182 3.61 10.99 23.14
N ASN A 183 3.98 10.11 24.08
CA ASN A 183 3.99 8.67 23.83
C ASN A 183 2.60 8.01 23.87
N TRP A 184 1.65 8.53 24.66
CA TRP A 184 0.30 7.97 24.75
C TRP A 184 -0.54 8.26 23.49
N HIS A 185 -0.29 9.39 22.82
CA HIS A 185 -0.92 9.71 21.53
C HIS A 185 -0.54 8.70 20.42
N ALA A 186 0.69 8.19 20.42
CA ALA A 186 1.15 7.21 19.44
C ALA A 186 0.50 5.83 19.67
N ALA A 187 0.32 5.43 20.93
CA ALA A 187 -0.40 4.20 21.28
C ALA A 187 -1.90 4.29 20.94
N LEU A 188 -2.55 5.40 21.31
CA LEU A 188 -3.96 5.64 20.97
C LEU A 188 -4.19 5.70 19.45
N PHE A 189 -3.25 6.25 18.68
CA PHE A 189 -3.36 6.31 17.23
C PHE A 189 -3.12 4.96 16.56
N ALA A 190 -2.12 4.18 17.01
CA ALA A 190 -1.91 2.82 16.51
C ALA A 190 -3.14 1.93 16.79
N LEU A 191 -3.73 2.07 17.98
CA LEU A 191 -4.99 1.44 18.34
C LEU A 191 -6.17 1.96 17.52
N GLY A 192 -6.22 3.26 17.23
CA GLY A 192 -7.26 3.88 16.39
C GLY A 192 -7.16 3.45 14.91
N ALA A 193 -5.96 3.37 14.35
CA ALA A 193 -5.74 2.87 13.00
C ALA A 193 -6.03 1.37 12.90
N MET A 194 -5.63 0.58 13.91
CA MET A 194 -6.08 -0.81 14.03
C MET A 194 -7.59 -0.92 14.18
N ALA A 195 -8.23 -0.06 14.97
CA ALA A 195 -9.67 -0.06 15.16
C ALA A 195 -10.41 0.35 13.89
N VAL A 196 -9.88 1.27 13.08
CA VAL A 196 -10.43 1.61 11.76
C VAL A 196 -10.24 0.45 10.79
N VAL A 197 -9.07 -0.20 10.77
CA VAL A 197 -8.85 -1.40 9.93
C VAL A 197 -9.76 -2.55 10.36
N VAL A 198 -9.97 -2.75 11.67
CA VAL A 198 -10.86 -3.77 12.22
C VAL A 198 -12.33 -3.42 11.93
N ALA A 199 -12.77 -2.18 12.18
CA ALA A 199 -14.12 -1.72 11.90
C ALA A 199 -14.44 -1.77 10.40
N VAL A 200 -13.49 -1.36 9.55
CA VAL A 200 -13.58 -1.55 8.11
C VAL A 200 -13.60 -3.03 7.78
N SER A 201 -12.81 -3.91 8.39
CA SER A 201 -12.87 -5.36 8.07
C SER A 201 -14.15 -6.07 8.52
N GLN A 202 -14.93 -5.51 9.45
CA GLN A 202 -16.11 -6.15 10.05
C GLN A 202 -17.46 -5.71 9.44
N ALA A 203 -17.50 -4.63 8.66
CA ALA A 203 -18.72 -4.15 8.01
C ALA A 203 -19.04 -4.93 6.71
N ASN A 204 -20.25 -4.81 6.15
CA ASN A 204 -20.56 -5.39 4.83
C ASN A 204 -19.86 -4.59 3.71
N PHE A 205 -19.59 -5.23 2.56
CA PHE A 205 -18.68 -4.69 1.53
C PHE A 205 -19.07 -3.30 0.99
N ILE A 206 -20.37 -3.00 0.91
CA ILE A 206 -20.91 -1.67 0.51
C ILE A 206 -20.55 -0.57 1.52
N ASP A 207 -20.51 -0.90 2.82
CA ASP A 207 -20.09 0.06 3.84
C ASP A 207 -18.60 0.42 3.70
N HIS A 208 -17.76 -0.47 3.13
CA HIS A 208 -16.32 -0.21 3.00
C HIS A 208 -16.01 0.95 2.08
N ALA A 209 -16.64 1.09 0.91
CA ALA A 209 -16.25 2.11 -0.06
C ALA A 209 -16.64 3.50 0.43
N VAL A 210 -17.86 3.67 0.94
CA VAL A 210 -18.36 4.94 1.46
C VAL A 210 -17.70 5.30 2.79
N VAL A 211 -17.61 4.36 3.76
CA VAL A 211 -16.93 4.63 5.03
C VAL A 211 -15.45 4.85 4.81
N SER A 212 -14.75 4.08 3.97
CA SER A 212 -13.34 4.35 3.68
C SER A 212 -13.15 5.69 2.97
N THR A 213 -14.03 6.06 2.03
CA THR A 213 -13.95 7.36 1.34
C THR A 213 -14.27 8.53 2.28
N LEU A 214 -15.28 8.41 3.14
CA LEU A 214 -15.65 9.43 4.12
C LEU A 214 -14.63 9.51 5.26
N VAL A 215 -14.05 8.39 5.69
CA VAL A 215 -12.97 8.37 6.67
C VAL A 215 -11.71 8.94 6.05
N ILE A 216 -11.28 8.53 4.86
CA ILE A 216 -10.09 9.08 4.20
C ILE A 216 -10.29 10.56 3.87
N GLY A 217 -11.45 10.94 3.32
CA GLY A 217 -11.81 12.31 2.98
C GLY A 217 -12.00 13.21 4.20
N GLY A 218 -12.70 12.74 5.22
CA GLY A 218 -12.90 13.44 6.50
C GLY A 218 -11.60 13.59 7.28
N PHE A 219 -10.78 12.54 7.33
CA PHE A 219 -9.45 12.58 7.92
C PHE A 219 -8.54 13.55 7.14
N ALA A 220 -8.61 13.56 5.80
CA ALA A 220 -7.91 14.54 4.98
C ALA A 220 -8.33 16.00 5.25
N VAL A 221 -9.62 16.26 5.43
CA VAL A 221 -10.14 17.60 5.79
C VAL A 221 -9.67 18.02 7.18
N VAL A 222 -9.82 17.15 8.18
CA VAL A 222 -9.39 17.40 9.58
C VAL A 222 -7.88 17.63 9.65
N ILE A 223 -7.07 16.82 8.97
CA ILE A 223 -5.61 16.99 8.88
C ILE A 223 -5.27 18.33 8.22
N THR A 224 -5.90 18.62 7.08
CA THR A 224 -5.61 19.84 6.30
C THR A 224 -5.97 21.08 7.12
N TRP A 225 -7.03 21.03 7.91
CA TRP A 225 -7.47 22.09 8.83
C TRP A 225 -6.53 22.23 10.04
N ALA A 226 -6.23 21.12 10.73
CA ALA A 226 -5.39 21.12 11.93
C ALA A 226 -3.95 21.61 11.66
N TYR A 227 -3.41 21.31 10.47
CA TYR A 227 -2.06 21.70 10.07
C TYR A 227 -1.97 23.02 9.30
N ARG A 228 -3.07 23.76 9.11
CA ARG A 228 -3.06 25.06 8.40
C ARG A 228 -2.19 26.13 9.09
N ARG A 229 -1.81 25.92 10.36
CA ARG A 229 -1.04 26.87 11.19
C ARG A 229 0.44 26.51 11.38
N ALA A 230 0.91 25.37 10.86
CA ALA A 230 2.33 25.04 10.95
C ALA A 230 3.12 25.86 9.92
N PRO A 231 4.27 26.48 10.29
CA PRO A 231 5.15 27.10 9.30
C PRO A 231 5.60 26.03 8.31
N GLU A 232 5.25 26.19 7.03
CA GLU A 232 5.58 25.21 5.99
C GLU A 232 7.07 25.35 5.62
N PRO A 233 7.93 24.36 5.93
CA PRO A 233 9.24 24.32 5.30
C PRO A 233 9.05 24.25 3.78
N GLY A 234 9.85 25.01 3.03
CA GLY A 234 9.76 25.04 1.57
C GLY A 234 9.84 23.62 0.98
N PRO A 235 9.08 23.33 -0.10
CA PRO A 235 8.95 21.98 -0.63
C PRO A 235 10.30 21.43 -1.07
N THR A 236 10.65 20.24 -0.58
CA THR A 236 11.86 19.55 -1.02
C THR A 236 11.58 18.85 -2.34
N LEU A 237 12.20 19.37 -3.41
CA LEU A 237 12.09 18.79 -4.74
C LEU A 237 13.18 17.72 -4.93
N THR A 238 12.83 16.63 -5.61
CA THR A 238 13.75 15.57 -6.02
C THR A 238 13.60 15.30 -7.52
N ARG A 239 14.55 14.56 -8.10
CA ARG A 239 14.56 14.17 -9.52
C ARG A 239 14.71 12.66 -9.63
N GLY A 240 14.04 12.05 -10.60
CA GLY A 240 14.20 10.62 -10.88
C GLY A 240 13.24 10.13 -11.95
N PHE A 241 13.74 9.19 -12.77
CA PHE A 241 13.02 8.65 -13.93
C PHE A 241 11.74 7.88 -13.56
N GLY A 242 11.73 7.19 -12.41
CA GLY A 242 10.64 6.31 -12.02
C GLY A 242 9.28 6.99 -11.82
N TYR A 243 9.24 8.23 -11.32
CA TYR A 243 7.96 8.92 -11.05
C TYR A 243 7.23 9.35 -12.34
N PRO A 244 7.88 10.05 -13.29
CA PRO A 244 7.25 10.34 -14.58
C PRO A 244 7.00 9.08 -15.43
N LEU A 245 7.86 8.06 -15.34
CA LEU A 245 7.63 6.77 -15.99
C LEU A 245 6.34 6.14 -15.49
N LEU A 246 6.11 6.11 -14.17
CA LEU A 246 4.88 5.59 -13.60
C LEU A 246 3.65 6.37 -14.07
N GLY A 247 3.71 7.70 -14.09
CA GLY A 247 2.63 8.53 -14.63
C GLY A 247 2.33 8.19 -16.10
N ALA A 248 3.37 7.98 -16.91
CA ALA A 248 3.22 7.57 -18.29
C ALA A 248 2.62 6.16 -18.43
N THR A 249 3.08 5.19 -17.64
CA THR A 249 2.54 3.83 -17.60
C THR A 249 1.04 3.85 -17.26
N ILE A 250 0.64 4.64 -16.26
CA ILE A 250 -0.78 4.79 -15.88
C ILE A 250 -1.59 5.41 -17.02
N GLY A 251 -1.05 6.45 -17.67
CA GLY A 251 -1.68 7.06 -18.85
C GLY A 251 -1.90 6.05 -19.98
N ILE A 252 -0.91 5.19 -20.26
CA ILE A 252 -1.02 4.12 -21.24
C ILE A 252 -2.11 3.13 -20.85
N VAL A 253 -2.17 2.71 -19.57
CA VAL A 253 -3.20 1.79 -19.08
C VAL A 253 -4.60 2.37 -19.28
N TYR A 254 -4.86 3.62 -18.86
CA TYR A 254 -6.17 4.24 -19.09
C TYR A 254 -6.51 4.42 -20.56
N THR A 255 -5.50 4.73 -21.39
CA THR A 255 -5.71 4.81 -22.84
C THR A 255 -6.11 3.44 -23.39
N TYR A 256 -5.41 2.38 -23.01
CA TYR A 256 -5.73 1.02 -23.40
C TYR A 256 -7.13 0.60 -22.93
N THR A 257 -7.50 0.89 -21.68
CA THR A 257 -8.84 0.54 -21.16
C THR A 257 -9.95 1.32 -21.86
N SER A 258 -9.67 2.54 -22.33
CA SER A 258 -10.61 3.32 -23.14
C SER A 258 -10.79 2.71 -24.53
N LEU A 259 -9.68 2.32 -25.17
CA LEU A 259 -9.73 1.69 -26.50
C LEU A 259 -10.41 0.32 -26.46
N ALA A 260 -10.20 -0.46 -25.40
CA ALA A 260 -10.84 -1.76 -25.20
C ALA A 260 -12.37 -1.65 -25.03
N LYS A 261 -12.91 -0.45 -24.80
CA LYS A 261 -14.34 -0.14 -24.65
C LYS A 261 -14.99 0.42 -25.91
N LEU A 262 -14.26 0.45 -27.04
CA LEU A 262 -14.80 0.91 -28.32
C LEU A 262 -15.56 -0.19 -29.06
N ASP A 263 -15.74 -1.37 -28.46
CA ASP A 263 -16.61 -2.40 -29.02
C ASP A 263 -18.08 -1.96 -28.96
N TRP A 264 -18.87 -2.48 -29.90
CA TRP A 264 -20.27 -2.10 -30.07
C TRP A 264 -21.11 -2.41 -28.82
N ASP A 265 -20.85 -3.54 -28.15
CA ASP A 265 -21.57 -3.98 -26.96
C ASP A 265 -21.35 -3.04 -25.77
N TRP A 266 -20.16 -2.44 -25.69
CA TRP A 266 -19.89 -1.36 -24.74
C TRP A 266 -20.54 -0.04 -25.15
N LEU A 267 -20.36 0.41 -26.40
CA LEU A 267 -20.85 1.72 -26.86
C LEU A 267 -22.37 1.87 -26.78
N GLU A 268 -23.12 0.80 -27.01
CA GLU A 268 -24.57 0.78 -26.82
C GLU A 268 -25.00 0.69 -25.35
N GLY A 269 -24.06 0.52 -24.43
CA GLY A 269 -24.31 0.46 -22.99
C GLY A 269 -24.73 -0.91 -22.47
N HIS A 270 -24.81 -1.95 -23.31
CA HIS A 270 -25.22 -3.29 -22.89
C HIS A 270 -24.30 -3.86 -21.82
N THR A 271 -22.98 -3.71 -21.98
CA THR A 271 -22.01 -4.16 -20.98
C THR A 271 -22.16 -3.42 -19.65
N VAL A 272 -22.28 -2.09 -19.68
CA VAL A 272 -22.44 -1.27 -18.46
C VAL A 272 -23.73 -1.65 -17.74
N ARG A 273 -24.84 -1.77 -18.49
CA ARG A 273 -26.12 -2.23 -17.95
C ARG A 273 -26.00 -3.61 -17.31
N ARG A 274 -25.42 -4.61 -17.98
CA ARG A 274 -25.24 -5.95 -17.40
C ARG A 274 -24.42 -5.94 -16.12
N LEU A 275 -23.42 -5.08 -16.04
CA LEU A 275 -22.54 -4.97 -14.87
C LEU A 275 -23.18 -4.21 -13.70
N SER A 276 -24.17 -3.35 -13.96
CA SER A 276 -24.72 -2.42 -12.98
C SER A 276 -26.22 -2.55 -12.74
N ALA A 277 -26.93 -3.41 -13.48
CA ALA A 277 -28.39 -3.54 -13.42
C ALA A 277 -28.92 -3.91 -12.02
N ASP A 278 -28.16 -4.70 -11.28
CA ASP A 278 -28.53 -5.14 -9.94
C ASP A 278 -28.02 -4.19 -8.83
N SER A 279 -27.42 -3.04 -9.20
CA SER A 279 -26.86 -2.12 -8.22
C SER A 279 -27.97 -1.26 -7.58
N PRO A 280 -28.16 -1.33 -6.25
CA PRO A 280 -29.16 -0.50 -5.55
C PRO A 280 -28.82 0.99 -5.61
N VAL A 281 -27.56 1.36 -5.90
CA VAL A 281 -27.12 2.75 -6.01
C VAL A 281 -27.71 3.43 -7.25
N LEU A 282 -28.00 2.67 -8.31
CA LEU A 282 -28.53 3.21 -9.55
C LEU A 282 -30.06 3.24 -9.59
N GLU A 283 -30.74 2.50 -8.72
CA GLU A 283 -32.21 2.46 -8.67
C GLU A 283 -32.84 3.86 -8.53
N PRO A 284 -32.39 4.75 -7.62
CA PRO A 284 -32.92 6.11 -7.54
C PRO A 284 -32.65 6.95 -8.79
N VAL A 285 -31.51 6.71 -9.47
CA VAL A 285 -31.14 7.43 -10.69
C VAL A 285 -32.07 7.03 -11.83
N LEU A 286 -32.31 5.72 -12.01
CA LEU A 286 -33.22 5.18 -13.01
C LEU A 286 -34.66 5.69 -12.78
N ALA A 287 -35.13 5.73 -11.53
CA ALA A 287 -36.44 6.28 -11.21
C ALA A 287 -36.59 7.77 -11.58
N VAL A 288 -35.52 8.57 -11.40
CA VAL A 288 -35.50 9.97 -11.83
C VAL A 288 -35.51 10.08 -13.36
N LEU A 289 -34.75 9.24 -14.07
CA LEU A 289 -34.75 9.21 -15.54
C LEU A 289 -36.13 8.84 -16.10
N ASP A 290 -36.79 7.84 -15.51
CA ASP A 290 -38.17 7.47 -15.83
C ASP A 290 -39.12 8.66 -15.61
N SER A 291 -38.96 9.39 -14.50
CA SER A 291 -39.78 10.58 -14.21
C SER A 291 -39.58 11.73 -15.21
N TRP A 292 -38.42 11.78 -15.87
CA TRP A 292 -38.10 12.75 -16.91
C TRP A 292 -38.38 12.24 -18.33
N GLY A 293 -38.86 11.00 -18.48
CA GLY A 293 -39.10 10.37 -19.77
C GLY A 293 -37.83 10.11 -20.58
N ILE A 294 -36.68 9.94 -19.91
CA ILE A 294 -35.40 9.64 -20.56
C ILE A 294 -35.30 8.13 -20.79
N ASP A 295 -35.10 7.74 -22.05
CA ASP A 295 -34.92 6.34 -22.42
C ASP A 295 -33.67 5.72 -21.76
N HIS A 296 -33.85 4.56 -21.13
CA HIS A 296 -32.77 3.84 -20.46
C HIS A 296 -31.66 3.42 -21.42
N ALA A 297 -31.96 3.07 -22.67
CA ALA A 297 -30.91 2.69 -23.61
C ALA A 297 -29.99 3.87 -23.93
N GLN A 298 -30.56 5.07 -24.13
CA GLN A 298 -29.80 6.30 -24.29
C GLN A 298 -28.93 6.61 -23.05
N PHE A 299 -29.48 6.44 -21.84
CA PHE A 299 -28.72 6.64 -20.60
C PHE A 299 -27.50 5.70 -20.52
N TRP A 300 -27.69 4.40 -20.76
CA TRP A 300 -26.59 3.42 -20.67
C TRP A 300 -25.52 3.66 -21.73
N SER A 301 -25.91 4.01 -22.97
CA SER A 301 -24.96 4.39 -24.02
C SER A 301 -24.20 5.67 -23.65
N ALA A 302 -24.89 6.69 -23.12
CA ALA A 302 -24.26 7.93 -22.66
C ALA A 302 -23.26 7.68 -21.52
N MET A 303 -23.61 6.83 -20.55
CA MET A 303 -22.72 6.42 -19.45
C MET A 303 -21.49 5.65 -19.97
N ALA A 304 -21.68 4.78 -20.96
CA ALA A 304 -20.59 4.04 -21.58
C ALA A 304 -19.59 4.96 -22.30
N VAL A 305 -20.09 5.91 -23.11
CA VAL A 305 -19.27 6.92 -23.79
C VAL A 305 -18.60 7.86 -22.77
N ALA A 306 -19.33 8.31 -21.75
CA ALA A 306 -18.80 9.15 -20.69
C ALA A 306 -17.64 8.47 -19.94
N THR A 307 -17.72 7.14 -19.73
CA THR A 307 -16.63 6.36 -19.13
C THR A 307 -15.36 6.41 -19.98
N ILE A 308 -15.48 6.24 -21.31
CA ILE A 308 -14.35 6.31 -22.25
C ILE A 308 -13.71 7.71 -22.23
N VAL A 309 -14.51 8.77 -22.34
CA VAL A 309 -14.02 10.15 -22.29
C VAL A 309 -13.34 10.44 -20.95
N THR A 310 -13.93 9.99 -19.85
CA THR A 310 -13.39 10.14 -18.50
C THR A 310 -12.03 9.45 -18.37
N GLU A 311 -11.90 8.21 -18.84
CA GLU A 311 -10.63 7.47 -18.82
C GLU A 311 -9.54 8.15 -19.67
N LEU A 312 -9.88 8.66 -20.87
CA LEU A 312 -8.95 9.42 -21.71
C LEU A 312 -8.50 10.73 -21.04
N CYS A 313 -9.42 11.46 -20.40
CA CYS A 313 -9.08 12.66 -19.62
C CYS A 313 -8.16 12.33 -18.44
N ILE A 314 -8.43 11.23 -17.72
CA ILE A 314 -7.58 10.75 -16.63
C ILE A 314 -6.19 10.35 -17.17
N ALA A 315 -6.13 9.67 -18.32
CA ALA A 315 -4.87 9.30 -18.98
C ALA A 315 -3.99 10.52 -19.23
N LEU A 316 -4.56 11.56 -19.86
CA LEU A 316 -3.89 12.85 -20.07
C LEU A 316 -3.51 13.53 -18.75
N GLY A 317 -4.37 13.45 -17.73
CA GLY A 317 -4.08 13.91 -16.37
C GLY A 317 -2.80 13.30 -15.81
N TYR A 318 -2.63 11.97 -15.91
CA TYR A 318 -1.42 11.28 -15.47
C TYR A 318 -0.17 11.60 -16.31
N MET A 319 -0.33 11.89 -17.61
CA MET A 319 0.77 12.37 -18.46
C MET A 319 1.20 13.80 -18.11
N VAL A 320 0.31 14.64 -17.58
CA VAL A 320 0.64 16.03 -17.19
C VAL A 320 1.12 16.11 -15.73
N ALA A 321 0.57 15.28 -14.85
CA ALA A 321 0.77 15.34 -13.40
C ALA A 321 2.25 15.36 -12.93
N PRO A 322 3.21 14.64 -13.54
CA PRO A 322 4.63 14.72 -13.16
C PRO A 322 5.26 16.11 -13.30
N THR A 323 4.62 17.01 -14.04
CA THR A 323 5.05 18.40 -14.22
C THR A 323 4.38 19.38 -13.24
N ARG A 324 3.44 18.90 -12.41
CA ARG A 324 2.59 19.73 -11.55
C ARG A 324 3.36 20.63 -10.58
N ASP A 325 4.42 20.11 -9.98
CA ASP A 325 5.20 20.84 -8.97
C ASP A 325 6.18 21.84 -9.58
N ARG A 326 6.16 21.97 -10.91
CA ARG A 326 6.92 22.97 -11.66
C ARG A 326 6.00 24.17 -11.93
N ASN A 327 6.44 25.08 -12.79
CA ASN A 327 5.65 26.24 -13.21
C ASN A 327 4.49 25.87 -14.14
N LEU A 328 3.57 25.01 -13.67
CA LEU A 328 2.31 24.73 -14.35
C LEU A 328 1.46 26.01 -14.33
N GLY A 329 0.85 26.39 -15.45
CA GLY A 329 -0.06 27.53 -15.50
C GLY A 329 -1.34 27.30 -14.69
N ARG A 330 -2.17 28.34 -14.56
CA ARG A 330 -3.50 28.22 -13.91
C ARG A 330 -4.38 27.17 -14.60
N ALA A 331 -4.41 27.18 -15.94
CA ALA A 331 -5.17 26.22 -16.74
C ALA A 331 -4.72 24.77 -16.49
N GLY A 332 -3.42 24.49 -16.51
CA GLY A 332 -2.91 23.14 -16.22
C GLY A 332 -3.24 22.67 -14.80
N ARG A 333 -3.22 23.58 -13.81
CA ARG A 333 -3.64 23.22 -12.44
C ARG A 333 -5.13 22.91 -12.34
N ALA A 334 -5.97 23.69 -13.02
CA ALA A 334 -7.40 23.47 -13.09
C ALA A 334 -7.73 22.14 -13.80
N PHE A 335 -7.05 21.87 -14.92
CA PHE A 335 -7.14 20.60 -15.63
C PHE A 335 -6.84 19.41 -14.70
N LEU A 336 -5.71 19.45 -13.97
CA LEU A 336 -5.35 18.37 -13.04
C LEU A 336 -6.34 18.21 -11.88
N TRP A 337 -7.00 19.29 -11.44
CA TRP A 337 -8.08 19.20 -10.46
C TRP A 337 -9.31 18.52 -11.04
N ALA A 338 -9.71 18.89 -12.26
CA ALA A 338 -10.82 18.24 -12.95
C ALA A 338 -10.55 16.74 -13.19
N THR A 339 -9.35 16.38 -13.65
CA THR A 339 -8.97 14.96 -13.84
C THR A 339 -8.89 14.21 -12.52
N TRP A 340 -8.54 14.88 -11.41
CA TRP A 340 -8.59 14.26 -10.08
C TRP A 340 -10.02 13.93 -9.68
N VAL A 341 -10.96 14.88 -9.82
CA VAL A 341 -12.39 14.66 -9.53
C VAL A 341 -12.92 13.51 -10.39
N MET A 342 -12.60 13.50 -11.68
CA MET A 342 -12.94 12.41 -12.61
C MET A 342 -12.38 11.07 -12.16
N ALA A 343 -11.10 11.00 -11.77
CA ALA A 343 -10.50 9.77 -11.27
C ALA A 343 -11.16 9.29 -9.98
N MET A 344 -11.44 10.19 -9.04
CA MET A 344 -12.14 9.81 -7.80
C MET A 344 -13.55 9.32 -8.10
N GLY A 345 -14.31 10.06 -8.91
CA GLY A 345 -15.68 9.71 -9.29
C GLY A 345 -15.76 8.36 -10.00
N LEU A 346 -14.84 8.08 -10.93
CA LEU A 346 -14.78 6.79 -11.63
C LEU A 346 -14.53 5.64 -10.65
N HIS A 347 -13.48 5.70 -9.82
CA HIS A 347 -13.12 4.58 -8.93
C HIS A 347 -14.08 4.41 -7.75
N ILE A 348 -14.60 5.51 -7.19
CA ILE A 348 -15.67 5.45 -6.17
C ILE A 348 -16.94 4.87 -6.79
N GLY A 349 -17.30 5.31 -8.01
CA GLY A 349 -18.46 4.80 -8.74
C GLY A 349 -18.35 3.30 -8.99
N ILE A 350 -17.19 2.82 -9.46
CA ILE A 350 -16.91 1.39 -9.67
C ILE A 350 -17.09 0.57 -8.39
N GLU A 351 -16.57 1.05 -7.26
CA GLU A 351 -16.78 0.37 -5.97
C GLU A 351 -18.24 0.42 -5.51
N ALA A 352 -18.94 1.53 -5.72
CA ALA A 352 -20.34 1.70 -5.33
C ALA A 352 -21.29 0.75 -6.09
N ILE A 353 -20.95 0.40 -7.34
CA ILE A 353 -21.70 -0.60 -8.12
C ILE A 353 -21.18 -2.04 -7.89
N GLU A 354 -20.34 -2.26 -6.89
CA GLU A 354 -19.76 -3.56 -6.50
C GLU A 354 -19.04 -4.31 -7.64
N LEU A 355 -18.45 -3.57 -8.58
CA LEU A 355 -17.61 -4.18 -9.59
C LEU A 355 -16.42 -4.85 -8.90
N ARG A 356 -16.32 -6.17 -9.05
CA ARG A 356 -15.31 -7.00 -8.38
C ARG A 356 -13.92 -6.84 -8.98
N ILE A 357 -13.33 -5.65 -8.86
CA ILE A 357 -11.97 -5.34 -9.29
C ILE A 357 -10.94 -5.40 -8.16
N GLY A 358 -11.37 -5.74 -6.94
CA GLY A 358 -10.50 -5.98 -5.79
C GLY A 358 -9.86 -4.70 -5.28
N TRP A 359 -8.58 -4.74 -4.93
CA TRP A 359 -7.86 -3.56 -4.42
C TRP A 359 -7.53 -2.52 -5.52
N PHE A 360 -7.85 -2.79 -6.78
CA PHE A 360 -7.48 -1.93 -7.91
C PHE A 360 -7.96 -0.48 -7.74
N SER A 361 -9.22 -0.26 -7.35
CA SER A 361 -9.75 1.09 -7.10
C SER A 361 -8.91 1.85 -6.07
N PHE A 362 -8.53 1.20 -4.98
CA PHE A 362 -7.75 1.82 -3.91
C PHE A 362 -6.34 2.21 -4.36
N TYR A 363 -5.71 1.40 -5.23
CA TYR A 363 -4.46 1.80 -5.89
C TYR A 363 -4.67 3.06 -6.74
N MET A 364 -5.71 3.08 -7.58
CA MET A 364 -5.98 4.20 -8.47
C MET A 364 -6.40 5.47 -7.73
N LEU A 365 -7.14 5.36 -6.63
CA LEU A 365 -7.48 6.47 -5.73
C LEU A 365 -6.22 7.05 -5.08
N THR A 366 -5.34 6.19 -4.58
CA THR A 366 -4.06 6.60 -3.98
C THR A 366 -3.17 7.28 -5.01
N LEU A 367 -3.04 6.69 -6.20
CA LEU A 367 -2.27 7.26 -7.31
C LEU A 367 -2.84 8.61 -7.74
N GLY A 368 -4.17 8.72 -7.89
CA GLY A 368 -4.83 9.96 -8.28
C GLY A 368 -4.58 11.07 -7.28
N CYS A 369 -4.72 10.77 -5.98
CA CYS A 369 -4.40 11.71 -4.92
C CYS A 369 -2.93 12.15 -4.95
N VAL A 370 -1.99 11.21 -5.08
CA VAL A 370 -0.56 11.54 -5.03
C VAL A 370 -0.05 12.22 -6.30
N PHE A 371 -0.62 11.95 -7.47
CA PHE A 371 -0.22 12.61 -8.72
C PHE A 371 -0.90 13.96 -8.93
N MET A 372 -2.21 14.05 -8.68
CA MET A 372 -3.01 15.17 -9.17
C MET A 372 -3.29 16.25 -8.11
N LEU A 373 -3.22 15.95 -6.81
CA LEU A 373 -3.44 16.96 -5.75
C LEU A 373 -2.27 17.95 -5.65
N PRO A 374 -2.49 19.20 -5.15
CA PRO A 374 -1.41 20.15 -4.88
C PRO A 374 -0.36 19.59 -3.92
N LEU A 375 0.91 19.97 -4.09
CA LEU A 375 2.00 19.47 -3.25
C LEU A 375 1.77 19.76 -1.77
N SER A 376 1.25 20.94 -1.43
CA SER A 376 0.93 21.31 -0.04
C SER A 376 -0.07 20.36 0.63
N VAL A 377 -1.02 19.82 -0.13
CA VAL A 377 -1.97 18.81 0.38
C VAL A 377 -1.25 17.49 0.60
N VAL A 378 -0.46 17.06 -0.38
CA VAL A 378 0.31 15.81 -0.29
C VAL A 378 1.34 15.85 0.82
N ASP A 379 2.00 16.98 1.06
CA ASP A 379 2.97 17.18 2.15
C ASP A 379 2.30 16.99 3.52
N ARG A 380 1.11 17.57 3.72
CA ARG A 380 0.34 17.40 4.95
C ARG A 380 -0.08 15.95 5.16
N TRP A 381 -0.56 15.30 4.10
CA TRP A 381 -0.92 13.88 4.17
C TRP A 381 0.30 13.00 4.46
N ALA A 382 1.42 13.25 3.79
CA ALA A 382 2.68 12.55 4.06
C ALA A 382 3.10 12.75 5.52
N THR A 383 2.99 13.97 6.05
CA THR A 383 3.28 14.27 7.46
C THR A 383 2.46 13.38 8.38
N VAL A 384 1.13 13.39 8.23
CA VAL A 384 0.25 12.69 9.17
C VAL A 384 0.31 11.19 9.00
N LEU A 385 0.25 10.70 7.76
CA LEU A 385 0.26 9.25 7.49
C LEU A 385 1.59 8.60 7.86
N THR A 386 2.70 9.35 7.86
CA THR A 386 4.01 8.80 8.23
C THR A 386 4.46 9.17 9.63
N TRP A 387 3.74 10.06 10.33
CA TRP A 387 4.07 10.46 11.71
C TRP A 387 4.26 9.27 12.67
N PRO A 388 3.44 8.20 12.67
CA PRO A 388 3.65 7.07 13.56
C PRO A 388 4.97 6.35 13.27
N ALA A 389 5.24 6.08 11.99
CA ALA A 389 6.48 5.45 11.56
C ALA A 389 7.71 6.31 11.88
N GLN A 390 7.58 7.63 11.74
CA GLN A 390 8.61 8.58 12.13
C GLN A 390 8.86 8.54 13.63
N THR A 391 7.81 8.58 14.44
CA THR A 391 7.89 8.53 15.91
C THR A 391 8.54 7.23 16.37
N PHE A 392 8.09 6.09 15.82
CA PHE A 392 8.71 4.79 16.07
C PHE A 392 10.19 4.79 15.68
N SER A 393 10.54 5.27 14.49
CA SER A 393 11.93 5.32 14.04
C SER A 393 12.82 6.21 14.93
N ARG A 394 12.29 7.32 15.46
CA ARG A 394 12.98 8.20 16.40
C ARG A 394 13.18 7.50 17.74
N TRP A 395 12.15 6.81 18.25
CA TRP A 395 12.23 6.03 19.48
C TRP A 395 13.30 4.93 19.38
N VAL A 396 13.27 4.14 18.30
CA VAL A 396 14.28 3.08 18.09
C VAL A 396 15.69 3.67 17.95
N ARG A 397 15.86 4.80 17.25
CA ARG A 397 17.18 5.46 17.10
C ARG A 397 17.66 6.19 18.35
N ALA A 398 16.75 6.66 19.21
CA ALA A 398 17.12 7.30 20.46
C ALA A 398 17.80 6.30 21.40
N GLY A 399 17.41 5.02 21.34
CA GLY A 399 18.12 3.93 22.03
C GLY A 399 19.52 3.67 21.48
N ASP A 400 19.75 3.89 20.18
CA ASP A 400 21.02 3.63 19.47
C ASP A 400 22.08 4.74 19.69
N ARG A 401 21.70 5.89 20.25
CA ARG A 401 22.59 7.05 20.48
C ARG A 401 23.41 6.97 21.76
N ARG A 402 23.14 6.01 22.64
CA ARG A 402 24.08 5.69 23.73
C ARG A 402 25.12 4.76 23.12
N ASP A 403 26.40 5.10 23.19
CA ASP A 403 27.56 4.31 22.71
C ASP A 403 27.68 2.89 23.30
N GLN A 404 26.65 2.43 24.01
CA GLN A 404 26.46 1.05 24.41
C GLN A 404 25.91 0.29 23.21
N VAL A 405 26.83 -0.34 22.46
CA VAL A 405 26.49 -1.45 21.56
C VAL A 405 25.42 -2.29 22.26
N PRO A 406 24.23 -2.51 21.67
CA PRO A 406 23.19 -3.28 22.34
C PRO A 406 23.83 -4.60 22.79
N ALA A 407 23.71 -4.88 24.09
CA ALA A 407 24.30 -6.07 24.68
C ALA A 407 23.95 -7.26 23.77
N ALA A 408 24.95 -8.01 23.34
CA ALA A 408 24.79 -8.99 22.27
C ALA A 408 23.62 -9.96 22.53
N GLY A 409 23.31 -10.21 23.81
CA GLY A 409 22.13 -10.93 24.27
C GLY A 409 20.78 -10.32 23.88
N LEU A 410 20.60 -8.99 23.87
CA LEU A 410 19.35 -8.35 23.44
C LEU A 410 19.05 -8.60 21.95
N ALA A 411 20.08 -8.53 21.10
CA ALA A 411 19.92 -8.79 19.67
C ALA A 411 19.57 -10.27 19.39
N ILE A 412 20.19 -11.20 20.14
CA ILE A 412 19.85 -12.63 20.07
C ILE A 412 18.42 -12.86 20.56
N ALA A 413 18.06 -12.34 21.73
CA ALA A 413 16.72 -12.47 22.30
C ALA A 413 15.64 -11.89 21.36
N ALA A 414 15.88 -10.72 20.79
CA ALA A 414 14.97 -10.11 19.80
C ALA A 414 14.85 -10.95 18.52
N SER A 415 15.94 -11.57 18.07
CA SER A 415 15.93 -12.46 16.90
C SER A 415 15.12 -13.72 17.18
N LEU A 416 15.37 -14.39 18.32
CA LEU A 416 14.63 -15.57 18.74
C LEU A 416 13.15 -15.27 18.96
N GLY A 417 12.82 -14.14 19.60
CA GLY A 417 11.45 -13.68 19.76
C GLY A 417 10.74 -13.42 18.42
N THR A 418 11.44 -12.81 17.46
CA THR A 418 10.90 -12.57 16.10
C THR A 418 10.67 -13.89 15.35
N ILE A 419 11.58 -14.86 15.46
CA ILE A 419 11.44 -16.20 14.87
C ILE A 419 10.26 -16.95 15.51
N GLY A 420 10.16 -16.93 16.84
CA GLY A 420 9.03 -17.52 17.55
C GLY A 420 7.68 -16.91 17.15
N LEU A 421 7.62 -15.59 17.01
CA LEU A 421 6.44 -14.89 16.52
C LEU A 421 6.09 -15.28 15.08
N LEU A 422 7.08 -15.38 14.19
CA LEU A 422 6.87 -15.85 12.81
C LEU A 422 6.30 -17.27 12.78
N ALA A 423 6.84 -18.19 13.58
CA ALA A 423 6.34 -19.56 13.69
C ALA A 423 4.91 -19.60 14.22
N PHE A 424 4.61 -18.85 15.29
CA PHE A 424 3.26 -18.72 15.83
C PHE A 424 2.28 -18.18 14.78
N VAL A 425 2.64 -17.09 14.09
CA VAL A 425 1.81 -16.51 13.03
C VAL A 425 1.63 -17.52 11.90
N GLY A 426 2.69 -18.14 11.40
CA GLY A 426 2.63 -19.13 10.32
C GLY A 426 1.69 -20.30 10.63
N HIS A 427 1.65 -20.74 11.88
CA HIS A 427 0.69 -21.72 12.36
C HIS A 427 -0.74 -21.14 12.43
N ALA A 428 -0.91 -19.95 13.04
CA ALA A 428 -2.20 -19.29 13.22
C ALA A 428 -2.89 -18.88 11.91
N LEU A 429 -2.11 -18.71 10.83
CA LEU A 429 -2.67 -18.47 9.49
C LEU A 429 -3.55 -19.64 9.02
N ASP A 430 -3.29 -20.87 9.48
CA ASP A 430 -3.95 -22.11 9.03
C ASP A 430 -4.11 -22.14 7.50
N LEU A 431 -2.97 -22.02 6.82
CA LEU A 431 -2.85 -22.10 5.37
C LEU A 431 -1.65 -22.98 5.03
N PRO A 432 -1.70 -23.80 3.97
CA PRO A 432 -0.59 -24.69 3.61
C PRO A 432 0.79 -24.02 3.51
N GLY A 433 0.85 -22.77 3.03
CA GLY A 433 2.09 -22.00 2.90
C GLY A 433 2.51 -21.22 4.14
N GLY A 434 1.71 -21.20 5.21
CA GLY A 434 1.99 -20.42 6.43
C GLY A 434 3.27 -20.86 7.13
N MET A 435 3.39 -22.16 7.42
CA MET A 435 4.60 -22.71 8.07
C MET A 435 5.84 -22.69 7.16
N PRO A 436 5.79 -23.10 5.87
CA PRO A 436 6.92 -22.94 4.96
C PRO A 436 7.43 -21.49 4.88
N PHE A 437 6.53 -20.51 4.83
CA PHE A 437 6.90 -19.10 4.89
C PHE A 437 7.59 -18.74 6.22
N ALA A 438 7.01 -19.12 7.36
CA ALA A 438 7.55 -18.81 8.68
C ALA A 438 8.97 -19.38 8.87
N VAL A 439 9.22 -20.60 8.41
CA VAL A 439 10.55 -21.23 8.43
C VAL A 439 11.51 -20.44 7.55
N ALA A 440 11.16 -20.15 6.30
CA ALA A 440 12.02 -19.40 5.38
C ALA A 440 12.35 -17.98 5.90
N ALA A 441 11.33 -17.27 6.40
CA ALA A 441 11.51 -15.95 7.00
C ALA A 441 12.35 -16.01 8.29
N GLY A 442 12.15 -17.03 9.13
CA GLY A 442 12.93 -17.26 10.34
C GLY A 442 14.41 -17.53 10.04
N CYS A 443 14.70 -18.37 9.04
CA CYS A 443 16.06 -18.57 8.53
C CYS A 443 16.66 -17.26 7.99
N GLY A 444 15.87 -16.44 7.30
CA GLY A 444 16.30 -15.11 6.83
C GLY A 444 16.65 -14.16 7.98
N VAL A 445 15.84 -14.12 9.05
CA VAL A 445 16.13 -13.36 10.27
C VAL A 445 17.43 -13.83 10.91
N LEU A 446 17.59 -15.15 11.09
CA LEU A 446 18.81 -15.74 11.67
C LEU A 446 20.05 -15.40 10.83
N GLY A 447 19.96 -15.56 9.50
CA GLY A 447 21.04 -15.25 8.57
C GLY A 447 21.46 -13.78 8.61
N VAL A 448 20.50 -12.83 8.66
CA VAL A 448 20.80 -11.40 8.81
C VAL A 448 21.43 -11.09 10.16
N THR A 449 20.98 -11.73 11.24
CA THR A 449 21.57 -11.58 12.57
C THR A 449 23.01 -12.07 12.60
N ILE A 450 23.30 -13.26 12.08
CA ILE A 450 24.65 -13.83 11.99
C ILE A 450 25.55 -12.95 11.11
N TRP A 451 25.07 -12.57 9.92
CA TRP A 451 25.85 -11.77 8.98
C TRP A 451 26.23 -10.38 9.54
N ARG A 452 25.33 -9.77 10.33
CA ARG A 452 25.59 -8.47 10.97
C ARG A 452 26.32 -8.58 12.32
N TRP A 453 26.45 -9.78 12.86
CA TRP A 453 27.05 -10.02 14.17
C TRP A 453 28.49 -9.46 14.31
N PRO A 454 29.43 -9.73 13.39
CA PRO A 454 30.81 -9.25 13.52
C PRO A 454 30.98 -7.78 13.14
N SER A 455 29.97 -7.14 12.54
CA SER A 455 30.12 -5.80 11.98
C SER A 455 29.81 -4.71 13.02
N PRO A 456 30.58 -3.61 13.07
CA PRO A 456 30.16 -2.39 13.78
C PRO A 456 28.82 -1.83 13.25
N ARG A 457 28.30 -2.36 12.12
CA ARG A 457 26.98 -2.09 11.55
C ARG A 457 25.82 -2.84 12.23
N ARG A 458 25.97 -3.25 13.50
CA ARG A 458 24.83 -3.73 14.33
C ARG A 458 23.74 -2.66 14.43
N ALA A 459 24.11 -1.39 14.31
CA ALA A 459 23.20 -0.26 14.12
C ALA A 459 22.25 -0.55 12.95
N GLY A 460 21.00 -0.88 13.28
CA GLY A 460 19.96 -1.22 12.30
C GLY A 460 19.42 -2.65 12.34
N LEU A 461 19.99 -3.56 13.15
CA LEU A 461 19.42 -4.90 13.34
C LEU A 461 18.10 -4.85 14.12
N LEU A 462 18.07 -4.17 15.27
CA LEU A 462 16.85 -4.03 16.09
C LEU A 462 15.67 -3.38 15.33
N PRO A 463 15.84 -2.26 14.58
CA PRO A 463 14.76 -1.74 13.74
C PRO A 463 14.26 -2.75 12.70
N ALA A 464 15.14 -3.56 12.12
CA ALA A 464 14.74 -4.58 11.15
C ALA A 464 13.93 -5.70 11.80
N LEU A 465 14.38 -6.21 12.95
CA LEU A 465 13.65 -7.22 13.72
C LEU A 465 12.28 -6.71 14.16
N ALA A 466 12.21 -5.48 14.66
CA ALA A 466 10.94 -4.88 15.07
C ALA A 466 10.00 -4.65 13.87
N ALA A 467 10.52 -4.20 12.73
CA ALA A 467 9.73 -4.08 11.50
C ALA A 467 9.20 -5.45 11.03
N THR A 468 10.01 -6.52 11.13
CA THR A 468 9.57 -7.88 10.82
C THR A 468 8.48 -8.34 11.78
N ALA A 469 8.63 -8.10 13.09
CA ALA A 469 7.60 -8.45 14.07
C ALA A 469 6.27 -7.73 13.80
N VAL A 470 6.30 -6.43 13.53
CA VAL A 470 5.12 -5.65 13.14
C VAL A 470 4.51 -6.19 11.85
N ALA A 471 5.32 -6.48 10.83
CA ALA A 471 4.85 -7.04 9.58
C ALA A 471 4.17 -8.41 9.77
N SER A 472 4.70 -9.28 10.63
CA SER A 472 4.09 -10.57 10.98
C SER A 472 2.73 -10.39 11.66
N ILE A 473 2.60 -9.43 12.58
CA ILE A 473 1.32 -9.14 13.24
C ILE A 473 0.32 -8.59 12.23
N LEU A 474 0.71 -7.64 11.39
CA LEU A 474 -0.17 -7.09 10.34
C LEU A 474 -0.64 -8.16 9.36
N MET A 475 0.24 -9.10 8.99
CA MET A 475 -0.10 -10.26 8.16
C MET A 475 -1.13 -11.15 8.84
N ALA A 476 -0.92 -11.49 10.12
CA ALA A 476 -1.86 -12.28 10.90
C ALA A 476 -3.23 -11.60 10.97
N VAL A 477 -3.27 -10.30 11.29
CA VAL A 477 -4.52 -9.52 11.33
C VAL A 477 -5.20 -9.50 9.96
N ALA A 478 -4.47 -9.18 8.89
CA ALA A 478 -5.04 -9.09 7.54
C ALA A 478 -5.66 -10.42 7.08
N VAL A 479 -5.00 -11.55 7.32
CA VAL A 479 -5.51 -12.87 6.90
C VAL A 479 -6.63 -13.36 7.82
N THR A 480 -6.54 -13.13 9.13
CA THR A 480 -7.51 -13.65 10.10
C THR A 480 -8.81 -12.85 10.14
N GLN A 481 -8.75 -11.54 9.87
CA GLN A 481 -9.91 -10.64 9.87
C GLN A 481 -10.59 -10.53 8.50
N SER A 482 -10.04 -11.13 7.45
CA SER A 482 -10.65 -11.13 6.12
C SER A 482 -11.21 -12.52 5.77
N THR A 483 -11.88 -12.62 4.61
CA THR A 483 -12.42 -13.90 4.13
C THR A 483 -11.36 -14.80 3.49
N THR A 484 -10.06 -14.47 3.59
CA THR A 484 -8.99 -15.20 2.91
C THR A 484 -9.00 -16.71 3.18
N ARG A 485 -9.05 -17.12 4.46
CA ARG A 485 -9.06 -18.54 4.85
C ARG A 485 -10.30 -19.25 4.31
N PHE A 486 -11.46 -18.63 4.48
CA PHE A 486 -12.72 -19.11 3.94
C PHE A 486 -12.67 -19.31 2.42
N ASP A 487 -12.24 -18.28 1.68
CA ASP A 487 -12.19 -18.30 0.23
C ASP A 487 -11.19 -19.31 -0.30
N PHE A 488 -10.03 -19.44 0.35
CA PHE A 488 -9.05 -20.47 0.03
C PHE A 488 -9.67 -21.86 0.16
N TYR A 489 -10.15 -22.24 1.36
CA TYR A 489 -10.66 -23.58 1.62
C TYR A 489 -11.93 -23.91 0.83
N ARG A 490 -12.83 -22.93 0.63
CA ARG A 490 -14.02 -23.10 -0.21
C ARG A 490 -13.65 -23.43 -1.66
N ARG A 491 -12.67 -22.73 -2.22
CA ARG A 491 -12.20 -22.96 -3.60
C ARG A 491 -11.45 -24.27 -3.71
N LEU A 492 -10.65 -24.61 -2.69
CA LEU A 492 -9.94 -25.87 -2.60
C LEU A 492 -10.91 -27.06 -2.57
N GLY A 493 -11.94 -27.02 -1.74
CA GLY A 493 -12.98 -28.05 -1.71
C GLY A 493 -13.72 -28.18 -3.04
N LYS A 494 -14.03 -27.05 -3.70
CA LYS A 494 -14.61 -27.08 -5.06
C LYS A 494 -13.67 -27.73 -6.07
N ASP A 495 -12.37 -27.55 -5.92
CA ASP A 495 -11.38 -28.15 -6.81
C ASP A 495 -11.26 -29.67 -6.59
N TYR A 496 -11.10 -30.12 -5.35
CA TYR A 496 -11.09 -31.56 -5.05
C TYR A 496 -12.38 -32.27 -5.50
N ALA A 497 -13.54 -31.64 -5.32
CA ALA A 497 -14.81 -32.17 -5.83
C ALA A 497 -14.80 -32.37 -7.35
N ARG A 498 -14.13 -31.51 -8.12
CA ARG A 498 -13.99 -31.65 -9.58
C ARG A 498 -13.02 -32.77 -9.97
N GLN A 499 -12.07 -33.07 -9.10
CA GLN A 499 -11.11 -34.17 -9.25
C GLN A 499 -11.66 -35.50 -8.73
N LEU A 500 -12.92 -35.51 -8.28
CA LEU A 500 -13.61 -36.66 -7.67
C LEU A 500 -12.98 -37.15 -6.35
N ASP A 501 -12.11 -36.34 -5.74
CA ASP A 501 -11.59 -36.60 -4.39
C ASP A 501 -12.59 -36.05 -3.36
N LEU A 502 -13.58 -36.89 -3.03
CA LEU A 502 -14.67 -36.48 -2.15
C LEU A 502 -14.22 -36.32 -0.69
N GLU A 503 -13.21 -37.07 -0.24
CA GLU A 503 -12.68 -36.98 1.14
C GLU A 503 -11.91 -35.68 1.34
N ALA A 504 -10.96 -35.34 0.46
CA ALA A 504 -10.23 -34.08 0.54
C ALA A 504 -11.17 -32.88 0.33
N SER A 505 -12.16 -33.02 -0.55
CA SER A 505 -13.23 -32.03 -0.72
C SER A 505 -13.99 -31.78 0.58
N LEU A 506 -14.42 -32.86 1.25
CA LEU A 506 -15.14 -32.77 2.53
C LEU A 506 -14.28 -32.10 3.61
N GLU A 507 -13.00 -32.48 3.75
CA GLU A 507 -12.09 -31.87 4.71
C GLU A 507 -11.92 -30.37 4.45
N ALA A 508 -11.69 -29.98 3.19
CA ALA A 508 -11.55 -28.58 2.81
C ALA A 508 -12.85 -27.79 3.07
N TYR A 509 -14.03 -28.36 2.80
CA TYR A 509 -15.29 -27.69 3.12
C TYR A 509 -15.58 -27.60 4.62
N LEU A 510 -15.14 -28.56 5.43
CA LEU A 510 -15.22 -28.48 6.89
C LEU A 510 -14.36 -27.32 7.43
N LYS A 511 -13.13 -27.18 6.93
CA LYS A 511 -12.27 -26.02 7.21
C LYS A 511 -12.90 -24.71 6.73
N ALA A 512 -13.50 -24.71 5.53
CA ALA A 512 -14.21 -23.54 5.03
C ALA A 512 -15.40 -23.17 5.93
N GLU A 513 -16.20 -24.12 6.42
CA GLU A 513 -17.30 -23.85 7.35
C GLU A 513 -16.80 -23.24 8.67
N HIS A 514 -15.67 -23.72 9.18
CA HIS A 514 -15.05 -23.15 10.39
C HIS A 514 -14.71 -21.67 10.24
N TYR A 515 -14.27 -21.24 9.05
CA TYR A 515 -13.94 -19.86 8.73
C TYR A 515 -15.07 -19.07 8.06
N ALA A 516 -16.28 -19.63 7.95
CA ALA A 516 -17.34 -19.01 7.17
C ALA A 516 -17.80 -17.68 7.80
N PRO A 517 -17.80 -16.56 7.04
CA PRO A 517 -18.44 -15.35 7.52
C PRO A 517 -19.96 -15.56 7.63
N SER A 518 -20.61 -14.70 8.42
CA SER A 518 -22.06 -14.77 8.61
C SER A 518 -22.81 -14.85 7.28
N GLY A 519 -23.79 -15.75 7.20
CA GLY A 519 -24.59 -15.99 5.98
C GLY A 519 -23.91 -16.83 4.88
N LYS A 520 -22.63 -17.22 5.00
CA LYS A 520 -21.91 -18.00 3.95
C LYS A 520 -21.63 -19.47 4.31
N SER A 521 -22.50 -20.10 5.10
CA SER A 521 -22.38 -21.49 5.52
C SER A 521 -22.31 -22.48 4.33
N ARG A 522 -21.58 -23.57 4.54
CA ARG A 522 -21.33 -24.70 3.64
C ARG A 522 -21.92 -26.01 4.14
N ARG A 523 -22.71 -25.99 5.22
CA ARG A 523 -23.37 -27.20 5.79
C ARG A 523 -24.14 -28.01 4.76
N ALA A 524 -24.85 -27.36 3.83
CA ALA A 524 -25.58 -28.07 2.77
C ALA A 524 -24.64 -28.88 1.86
N THR A 525 -23.53 -28.27 1.42
CA THR A 525 -22.50 -28.92 0.62
C THR A 525 -21.83 -30.06 1.39
N ILE A 526 -21.48 -29.84 2.66
CA ILE A 526 -20.89 -30.85 3.55
C ILE A 526 -21.82 -32.06 3.70
N ARG A 527 -23.11 -31.85 3.96
CA ARG A 527 -24.11 -32.94 4.05
C ARG A 527 -24.21 -33.72 2.74
N LYS A 528 -24.17 -33.03 1.60
CA LYS A 528 -24.19 -33.68 0.28
C LYS A 528 -22.97 -34.57 0.08
N LEU A 529 -21.77 -34.06 0.39
CA LEU A 529 -20.51 -34.81 0.24
C LEU A 529 -20.47 -36.04 1.17
N ARG A 530 -20.90 -35.90 2.43
CA ARG A 530 -21.02 -37.04 3.36
C ARG A 530 -21.90 -38.15 2.78
N LYS A 531 -23.11 -37.80 2.33
CA LYS A 531 -24.02 -38.77 1.68
C LYS A 531 -23.41 -39.43 0.43
N GLN A 532 -22.58 -38.72 -0.32
CA GLN A 532 -21.91 -39.29 -1.49
C GLN A 532 -20.79 -40.26 -1.10
N LEU A 533 -20.03 -39.95 -0.05
CA LEU A 533 -19.01 -40.82 0.51
C LEU A 533 -19.62 -42.09 1.13
N ASP A 534 -20.71 -41.96 1.87
CA ASP A 534 -21.41 -43.12 2.46
C ASP A 534 -21.85 -44.09 1.36
N ARG A 535 -22.43 -43.58 0.27
CA ARG A 535 -22.80 -44.37 -0.93
C ARG A 535 -21.63 -44.98 -1.70
N GLN A 536 -20.40 -44.50 -1.51
CA GLN A 536 -19.21 -45.11 -2.11
C GLN A 536 -18.63 -46.23 -1.24
N ARG A 537 -19.01 -46.27 0.04
CA ARG A 537 -18.58 -47.28 1.02
C ARG A 537 -19.54 -48.47 1.09
N ASP A 538 -20.82 -48.22 0.86
CA ASP A 538 -21.84 -49.24 0.61
C ASP A 538 -21.67 -49.83 -0.80
#